data_AF-M9TFE6-F1
#
_entry.id   AF-M9TFE6-F1
#
_cell.length_a   1.000
_cell.length_b   1.000
_cell.length_c   1.000
_cell.angle_alpha   90.00
_cell.angle_beta   90.00
_cell.angle_gamma   90.00
#
_symmetry.space_group_name_H-M   'P 1'
#
loop_
_entity.id
_entity.type
_entity.pdbx_description
1 polymer ?
#
loop_
_entity_poly.entity_id
_entity_poly.type
_entity_poly.pdbx_seq_one_letter_code
_entity_poly.pdbx_strand_id
1 'polypeptide(L)'
;HGLYGRKYQWIIAGVYRDFWWETEDESSDCTKEDLVKALDGYIATDVLTLSSSQDVTVSGLTASQYEEEYNLKRDQEYSRFHGYAYDGMWTIAFALENVMKKLAERQPEIHIEDFDYKNRGSVLWADIFREALNETFFTGVTGNVSFDGNERRGSILLKQFQDGRVVKIGEYHSTTDVLDLNVGEPISWRGGSGPPVDEIIKITVASRISLTLFIVISVFAVMGIILALVFLSMNIKYRKQRYIKMSSPYLNNLIIIGCILTYTSVILLGLDSRLLSEANFPYICAARAWVLMSGFTLAFGSMFSKTWRVHAIFTNIKLNKKVIKDYKLFMVVGILVFIDVATLTTWQIVDPFYRGTHQGIPK
;
A
#
# COMPACT_ATOMS: atom_id res chain seq x y z
N HIS A 1 4.90 -18.50 13.46
CA HIS A 1 5.14 -17.18 12.84
C HIS A 1 4.04 -16.70 11.88
N GLY A 2 3.09 -17.53 11.43
CA GLY A 2 1.94 -17.04 10.65
C GLY A 2 2.26 -16.55 9.24
N LEU A 3 3.43 -16.90 8.70
CA LEU A 3 3.92 -16.48 7.38
C LEU A 3 3.43 -17.45 6.28
N TYR A 4 2.11 -17.57 6.14
CA TYR A 4 1.45 -18.41 5.14
C TYR A 4 0.07 -17.86 4.78
N GLY A 5 -0.55 -18.40 3.73
CA GLY A 5 -1.89 -18.00 3.28
C GLY A 5 -1.87 -16.91 2.21
N ARG A 6 -3.03 -16.28 1.97
CA ARG A 6 -3.29 -15.40 0.80
C ARG A 6 -2.33 -14.21 0.62
N LYS A 7 -1.63 -13.79 1.68
CA LYS A 7 -0.75 -12.61 1.66
C LYS A 7 0.71 -12.94 1.36
N TYR A 8 1.06 -14.21 1.26
CA TYR A 8 2.44 -14.66 1.12
C TYR A 8 2.55 -15.61 -0.07
N GLN A 9 3.62 -15.44 -0.85
CA GLN A 9 3.98 -16.35 -1.92
C GLN A 9 5.41 -16.84 -1.67
N TRP A 10 5.58 -18.17 -1.67
CA TRP A 10 6.89 -18.80 -1.53
C TRP A 10 7.40 -19.22 -2.91
N ILE A 11 8.66 -18.90 -3.19
CA ILE A 11 9.42 -19.40 -4.33
C ILE A 11 10.61 -20.18 -3.78
N ILE A 12 10.67 -21.48 -4.08
CA ILE A 12 11.69 -22.39 -3.54
C ILE A 12 12.38 -23.18 -4.65
N ALA A 13 13.46 -23.88 -4.32
CA ALA A 13 14.09 -24.83 -5.22
C ALA A 13 13.22 -26.11 -5.34
N GLY A 14 13.08 -26.66 -6.53
CA GLY A 14 12.30 -27.87 -6.81
C GLY A 14 13.09 -29.17 -6.81
N VAL A 15 14.33 -29.14 -6.31
CA VAL A 15 15.30 -30.26 -6.35
C VAL A 15 15.04 -31.35 -5.29
N TYR A 16 13.98 -31.21 -4.51
CA TYR A 16 13.63 -32.14 -3.44
C TYR A 16 13.12 -33.48 -3.97
N ARG A 17 13.20 -34.52 -3.13
CA ARG A 17 12.57 -35.82 -3.43
C ARG A 17 11.05 -35.68 -3.44
N ASP A 18 10.39 -36.56 -4.18
CA ASP A 18 8.94 -36.67 -4.13
C ASP A 18 8.49 -36.97 -2.70
N PHE A 19 7.38 -36.36 -2.29
CA PHE A 19 6.78 -36.52 -0.96
C PHE A 19 7.73 -36.19 0.21
N TRP A 20 8.71 -35.28 0.00
CA TRP A 20 9.66 -34.91 1.05
C TRP A 20 8.99 -34.38 2.34
N TRP A 21 7.83 -33.75 2.21
CA TRP A 21 7.03 -33.24 3.33
C TRP A 21 6.35 -34.33 4.18
N GLU A 22 6.37 -35.59 3.74
CA GLU A 22 5.81 -36.72 4.51
C GLU A 22 6.83 -37.33 5.49
N THR A 23 8.11 -36.99 5.32
CA THR A 23 9.19 -37.47 6.18
C THR A 23 9.09 -36.81 7.54
N GLU A 24 9.05 -37.61 8.61
CA GLU A 24 8.99 -37.10 9.98
C GLU A 24 10.35 -36.53 10.40
N ASP A 25 10.30 -35.37 11.04
CA ASP A 25 11.47 -34.69 11.58
C ASP A 25 11.29 -34.57 13.09
N GLU A 26 12.09 -35.32 13.86
CA GLU A 26 12.07 -35.32 15.32
C GLU A 26 12.44 -33.97 15.94
N SER A 27 13.00 -33.04 15.15
CA SER A 27 13.39 -31.71 15.61
C SER A 27 12.27 -30.65 15.55
N SER A 28 11.10 -31.01 15.00
CA SER A 28 9.99 -30.09 14.76
C SER A 28 8.71 -30.51 15.47
N ASP A 29 8.09 -29.58 16.18
CA ASP A 29 6.77 -29.76 16.80
C ASP A 29 5.60 -29.59 15.79
N CYS A 30 5.88 -29.38 14.50
CA CYS A 30 4.85 -29.19 13.48
C CYS A 30 4.25 -30.52 13.00
N THR A 31 2.92 -30.56 12.93
CA THR A 31 2.20 -31.70 12.35
C THR A 31 2.28 -31.69 10.82
N LYS A 32 2.10 -32.85 10.18
CA LYS A 32 2.04 -32.98 8.72
C LYS A 32 0.94 -32.09 8.12
N GLU A 33 -0.20 -31.97 8.79
CA GLU A 33 -1.31 -31.13 8.35
C GLU A 33 -0.95 -29.65 8.35
N ASP A 34 -0.21 -29.19 9.36
CA ASP A 34 0.23 -27.79 9.45
C ASP A 34 1.29 -27.48 8.38
N LEU A 35 2.17 -28.43 8.09
CA LEU A 35 3.15 -28.31 7.01
C LEU A 35 2.47 -28.22 5.64
N VAL A 36 1.52 -29.12 5.34
CA VAL A 36 0.75 -29.09 4.08
C VAL A 36 0.01 -27.77 3.92
N LYS A 37 -0.60 -27.25 5.00
CA LYS A 37 -1.25 -25.91 4.98
C LYS A 37 -0.26 -24.79 4.70
N ALA A 38 1.00 -24.90 5.14
CA ALA A 38 2.03 -23.89 4.88
C ALA A 38 2.58 -23.98 3.45
N LEU A 39 2.76 -25.20 2.93
CA LEU A 39 3.29 -25.46 1.59
C LEU A 39 2.29 -25.16 0.46
N ASP A 40 0.99 -25.19 0.74
CA ASP A 40 -0.05 -24.98 -0.26
C ASP A 40 0.21 -23.73 -1.16
N GLY A 41 0.22 -23.91 -2.47
CA GLY A 41 0.48 -22.86 -3.45
C GLY A 41 1.92 -22.35 -3.58
N TYR A 42 2.93 -22.94 -2.92
CA TYR A 42 4.33 -22.58 -3.20
C TYR A 42 4.67 -22.83 -4.67
N ILE A 43 5.54 -21.99 -5.25
CA ILE A 43 6.09 -22.20 -6.59
C ILE A 43 7.52 -22.69 -6.45
N ALA A 44 7.87 -23.76 -7.16
CA ALA A 44 9.22 -24.29 -7.20
C ALA A 44 9.79 -24.22 -8.61
N THR A 45 11.09 -23.93 -8.67
CA THR A 45 11.87 -23.93 -9.91
C THR A 45 12.76 -25.17 -9.94
N ASP A 46 12.68 -25.94 -11.01
CA ASP A 46 13.49 -27.15 -11.20
C ASP A 46 14.04 -27.18 -12.64
N VAL A 47 14.99 -28.08 -12.88
CA VAL A 47 15.51 -28.33 -14.23
C VAL A 47 14.53 -29.23 -14.97
N LEU A 48 14.22 -28.90 -16.23
CA LEU A 48 13.43 -29.76 -17.10
C LEU A 48 14.26 -31.00 -17.47
N THR A 49 13.78 -32.19 -17.09
CA THR A 49 14.51 -33.46 -17.27
C THR A 49 14.27 -34.13 -18.61
N LEU A 50 13.11 -33.87 -19.23
CA LEU A 50 12.72 -34.32 -20.56
C LEU A 50 11.89 -33.22 -21.22
N SER A 51 12.03 -33.05 -22.53
CA SER A 51 11.26 -32.08 -23.28
C SER A 51 9.78 -32.46 -23.33
N SER A 52 8.91 -31.47 -23.22
CA SER A 52 7.47 -31.65 -23.46
C SER A 52 7.09 -31.52 -24.94
N SER A 53 8.04 -31.20 -25.81
CA SER A 53 7.79 -31.13 -27.25
C SER A 53 7.59 -32.53 -27.86
N GLN A 54 6.74 -32.60 -28.89
CA GLN A 54 6.57 -33.79 -29.72
C GLN A 54 7.49 -33.80 -30.94
N ASP A 55 8.45 -32.88 -31.00
CA ASP A 55 9.44 -32.83 -32.07
C ASP A 55 10.30 -34.09 -32.07
N VAL A 56 10.63 -34.55 -33.28
CA VAL A 56 11.56 -35.67 -33.48
C VAL A 56 12.97 -35.18 -33.21
N THR A 57 13.66 -35.85 -32.28
CA THR A 57 15.04 -35.50 -31.87
C THR A 57 16.08 -36.08 -32.84
N VAL A 58 17.36 -35.77 -32.61
CA VAL A 58 18.48 -36.31 -33.40
C VAL A 58 18.46 -37.84 -33.56
N SER A 59 17.98 -38.57 -32.56
CA SER A 59 17.96 -40.03 -32.60
C SER A 59 16.80 -40.61 -33.44
N GLY A 60 15.94 -39.76 -33.99
CA GLY A 60 14.72 -40.18 -34.69
C GLY A 60 13.55 -40.53 -33.75
N LEU A 61 13.72 -40.37 -32.43
CA LEU A 61 12.69 -40.59 -31.41
C LEU A 61 12.16 -39.26 -30.86
N THR A 62 10.92 -39.23 -30.38
CA THR A 62 10.43 -38.15 -29.51
C THR A 62 10.89 -38.37 -28.06
N ALA A 63 10.81 -37.32 -27.23
CA ALA A 63 11.15 -37.44 -25.80
C ALA A 63 10.27 -38.47 -25.07
N SER A 64 8.98 -38.57 -25.42
CA SER A 64 8.06 -39.56 -24.86
C SER A 64 8.37 -40.99 -25.30
N GLN A 65 8.73 -41.21 -26.57
CA GLN A 65 9.15 -42.53 -27.06
C GLN A 65 10.45 -42.99 -26.42
N TYR A 66 11.41 -42.07 -26.27
CA TYR A 66 12.64 -42.33 -25.53
C TYR A 66 12.38 -42.71 -24.07
N GLU A 67 11.46 -42.01 -23.38
CA GLU A 67 11.09 -42.32 -22.01
C GLU A 67 10.48 -43.72 -21.88
N GLU A 68 9.61 -44.11 -22.82
CA GLU A 68 9.05 -45.47 -22.88
C GLU A 68 10.14 -46.52 -23.07
N GLU A 69 11.07 -46.32 -24.01
CA GLU A 69 12.21 -47.22 -24.21
C GLU A 69 13.14 -47.30 -22.98
N TYR A 70 13.39 -46.17 -22.32
CA TYR A 70 14.20 -46.14 -21.11
C TYR A 70 13.51 -46.91 -19.99
N ASN A 71 12.20 -46.74 -19.81
CA ASN A 71 11.41 -47.46 -18.81
C ASN A 71 11.38 -48.98 -19.06
N LEU A 72 11.43 -49.44 -20.31
CA LEU A 72 11.50 -50.86 -20.64
C LEU A 72 12.88 -51.48 -20.39
N LYS A 73 13.95 -50.68 -20.48
CA LYS A 73 15.34 -51.13 -20.35
C LYS A 73 15.92 -50.94 -18.95
N ARG A 74 15.41 -49.97 -18.18
CA ARG A 74 15.81 -49.76 -16.79
C ARG A 74 15.10 -50.81 -15.95
N ASP A 75 15.86 -51.65 -15.25
CA ASP A 75 15.27 -52.65 -14.37
C ASP A 75 14.54 -51.98 -13.18
N GLN A 76 15.20 -51.82 -12.04
CA GLN A 76 14.63 -51.14 -10.86
C GLN A 76 15.19 -49.74 -10.63
N GLU A 77 16.32 -49.40 -11.24
CA GLU A 77 16.98 -48.12 -11.01
C GLU A 77 16.36 -47.01 -11.88
N TYR A 78 16.07 -45.87 -11.25
CA TYR A 78 15.60 -44.66 -11.92
C TYR A 78 16.53 -43.50 -11.59
N SER A 79 16.95 -42.77 -12.62
CA SER A 79 17.69 -41.51 -12.43
C SER A 79 17.03 -40.41 -13.23
N ARG A 80 16.55 -39.36 -12.57
CA ARG A 80 15.96 -38.16 -13.21
C ARG A 80 16.88 -37.49 -14.25
N PHE A 81 18.18 -37.82 -14.26
CA PHE A 81 19.17 -37.25 -15.18
C PHE A 81 19.49 -38.17 -16.38
N HIS A 82 18.72 -39.24 -16.60
CA HIS A 82 18.94 -40.17 -17.70
C HIS A 82 18.95 -39.48 -19.08
N GLY A 83 18.05 -38.52 -19.31
CA GLY A 83 17.98 -37.75 -20.55
C GLY A 83 19.23 -36.87 -20.76
N TYR A 84 19.76 -36.26 -19.70
CA TYR A 84 20.99 -35.47 -19.76
C TYR A 84 22.20 -36.32 -20.15
N ALA A 85 22.29 -37.55 -19.63
CA ALA A 85 23.36 -38.47 -20.01
C ALA A 85 23.23 -38.90 -21.49
N TYR A 86 22.00 -39.15 -21.94
CA TYR A 86 21.71 -39.50 -23.34
C TYR A 86 22.12 -38.38 -24.31
N ASP A 87 21.69 -37.15 -24.04
CA ASP A 87 22.07 -35.98 -24.85
C ASP A 87 23.57 -35.66 -24.72
N GLY A 88 24.20 -35.99 -23.59
CA GLY A 88 25.65 -35.87 -23.41
C GLY A 88 26.44 -36.74 -24.38
N MET A 89 26.00 -37.98 -24.64
CA MET A 89 26.65 -38.86 -25.62
C MET A 89 26.50 -38.33 -27.05
N TRP A 90 25.32 -37.82 -27.42
CA TRP A 90 25.11 -37.16 -28.70
C TRP A 90 25.96 -35.89 -28.86
N THR A 91 26.09 -35.11 -27.79
CA THR A 91 26.94 -33.92 -27.76
C THR A 91 28.39 -34.26 -28.07
N ILE A 92 28.93 -35.33 -27.46
CA ILE A 92 30.29 -35.80 -27.72
C ILE A 92 30.43 -36.23 -29.19
N ALA A 93 29.46 -36.98 -29.73
CA ALA A 93 29.50 -37.43 -31.12
C ALA A 93 29.53 -36.25 -32.11
N PHE A 94 28.67 -35.25 -31.94
CA PHE A 94 28.65 -34.05 -32.79
C PHE A 94 29.89 -33.18 -32.61
N ALA A 95 30.39 -33.03 -31.39
CA ALA A 95 31.62 -32.29 -31.14
C ALA A 95 32.80 -32.94 -31.87
N LEU A 96 32.92 -34.28 -31.82
CA LEU A 96 33.96 -35.02 -32.56
C LEU A 96 33.81 -34.86 -34.06
N GLU A 97 32.59 -34.89 -34.60
CA GLU A 97 32.33 -34.61 -36.01
C GLU A 97 32.80 -33.20 -36.42
N ASN A 98 32.49 -32.18 -35.61
CA ASN A 98 32.92 -30.81 -35.83
C ASN A 98 34.44 -30.64 -35.72
N VAL A 99 35.08 -31.34 -34.79
CA VAL A 99 36.56 -31.39 -34.67
C VAL A 99 37.17 -31.95 -35.95
N MET A 100 36.67 -33.08 -36.46
CA MET A 100 37.18 -33.69 -37.69
C MET A 100 37.03 -32.77 -38.90
N LYS A 101 35.89 -32.06 -39.02
CA LYS A 101 35.68 -31.05 -40.08
C LYS A 101 36.68 -29.89 -39.98
N LYS A 102 36.84 -29.31 -38.78
CA LYS A 102 37.77 -28.21 -38.54
C LYS A 102 39.23 -28.61 -38.75
N LEU A 103 39.62 -29.83 -38.38
CA LEU A 103 40.96 -30.37 -38.67
C LEU A 103 41.19 -30.50 -40.17
N ALA A 104 40.24 -31.08 -40.90
CA ALA A 104 40.34 -31.18 -42.37
C ALA A 104 40.50 -29.82 -43.06
N GLU A 105 39.90 -28.76 -42.51
CA GLU A 105 40.01 -27.39 -43.04
C GLU A 105 41.30 -26.67 -42.64
N ARG A 106 41.74 -26.77 -41.37
CA ARG A 106 42.87 -25.98 -40.83
C ARG A 106 44.22 -26.72 -40.87
N GLN A 107 44.20 -28.04 -40.75
CA GLN A 107 45.36 -28.92 -40.56
C GLN A 107 45.10 -30.28 -41.22
N PRO A 108 45.04 -30.38 -42.56
CA PRO A 108 44.67 -31.62 -43.25
C PRO A 108 45.65 -32.77 -43.03
N GLU A 109 46.85 -32.48 -42.54
CA GLU A 109 47.89 -33.47 -42.20
C GLU A 109 47.71 -34.07 -40.80
N ILE A 110 46.80 -33.54 -39.97
CA ILE A 110 46.57 -34.00 -38.60
C ILE A 110 45.21 -34.69 -38.53
N HIS A 111 45.21 -35.94 -38.09
CA HIS A 111 43.99 -36.71 -37.84
C HIS A 111 43.65 -36.73 -36.36
N ILE A 112 42.39 -37.04 -36.05
CA ILE A 112 41.93 -37.13 -34.65
C ILE A 112 42.68 -38.22 -33.85
N GLU A 113 43.23 -39.21 -34.55
CA GLU A 113 44.05 -40.30 -34.04
C GLU A 113 45.41 -39.82 -33.51
N ASP A 114 45.90 -38.68 -34.00
CA ASP A 114 47.18 -38.07 -33.63
C ASP A 114 47.08 -37.22 -32.34
N PHE A 115 45.96 -37.33 -31.61
CA PHE A 115 45.74 -36.59 -30.38
C PHE A 115 46.77 -36.95 -29.30
N ASP A 116 47.39 -35.92 -28.71
CA ASP A 116 48.34 -36.07 -27.61
C ASP A 116 48.14 -34.98 -26.56
N TYR A 117 48.22 -35.38 -25.28
CA TYR A 117 48.12 -34.50 -24.12
C TYR A 117 49.41 -33.70 -23.85
N LYS A 118 50.58 -34.17 -24.30
CA LYS A 118 51.89 -33.66 -23.84
C LYS A 118 52.60 -32.72 -24.81
N ASN A 119 52.34 -32.82 -26.11
CA ASN A 119 53.02 -32.01 -27.12
C ASN A 119 52.56 -30.55 -27.18
N ARG A 120 53.33 -29.70 -27.87
CA ARG A 120 53.02 -28.27 -28.14
C ARG A 120 51.68 -28.03 -28.85
N GLY A 121 51.08 -29.07 -29.44
CA GLY A 121 49.74 -29.04 -30.04
C GLY A 121 48.60 -29.08 -29.03
N SER A 122 48.85 -29.22 -27.73
CA SER A 122 47.80 -29.26 -26.70
C SER A 122 46.91 -28.02 -26.67
N VAL A 123 47.47 -26.84 -26.97
CA VAL A 123 46.72 -25.58 -27.11
C VAL A 123 45.80 -25.63 -28.34
N LEU A 124 46.32 -26.12 -29.48
CA LEU A 124 45.54 -26.29 -30.71
C LEU A 124 44.36 -27.26 -30.49
N TRP A 125 44.61 -28.40 -29.86
CA TRP A 125 43.57 -29.37 -29.54
C TRP A 125 42.50 -28.75 -28.61
N ALA A 126 42.92 -28.10 -27.53
CA ALA A 126 42.00 -27.45 -26.60
C ALA A 126 41.13 -26.40 -27.30
N ASP A 127 41.72 -25.58 -28.18
CA ASP A 127 41.00 -24.54 -28.93
C ASP A 127 40.01 -25.16 -29.92
N ILE A 128 40.41 -26.18 -30.70
CA ILE A 128 39.53 -26.84 -31.66
C ILE A 128 38.36 -27.55 -30.95
N PHE A 129 38.62 -28.27 -29.86
CA PHE A 129 37.56 -28.92 -29.08
C PHE A 129 36.60 -27.89 -28.46
N ARG A 130 37.12 -26.78 -27.95
CA ARG A 130 36.31 -25.71 -27.37
C ARG A 130 35.44 -25.03 -28.42
N GLU A 131 36.00 -24.71 -29.59
CA GLU A 131 35.24 -24.17 -30.72
C GLU A 131 34.17 -25.15 -31.19
N ALA A 132 34.53 -26.43 -31.35
CA ALA A 132 33.61 -27.46 -31.81
C ALA A 132 32.43 -27.66 -30.85
N LEU A 133 32.68 -27.66 -29.53
CA LEU A 133 31.63 -27.73 -28.51
C LEU A 133 30.73 -26.49 -28.51
N ASN A 134 31.31 -25.30 -28.71
CA ASN A 134 30.55 -24.05 -28.76
C ASN A 134 29.64 -23.97 -30.00
N GLU A 135 30.03 -24.60 -31.11
CA GLU A 135 29.24 -24.69 -32.34
C GLU A 135 28.23 -25.84 -32.34
N THR A 136 28.25 -26.72 -31.33
CA THR A 136 27.29 -27.83 -31.22
C THR A 136 25.90 -27.31 -30.90
N PHE A 137 24.97 -27.53 -31.84
CA PHE A 137 23.55 -27.23 -31.68
C PHE A 137 22.71 -28.37 -32.26
N PHE A 138 21.84 -28.98 -31.45
CA PHE A 138 20.89 -29.99 -31.91
C PHE A 138 19.68 -30.10 -30.97
N THR A 139 18.61 -30.74 -31.45
CA THR A 139 17.43 -31.06 -30.64
C THR A 139 17.58 -32.45 -30.01
N GLY A 140 17.78 -32.49 -28.69
CA GLY A 140 17.88 -33.71 -27.90
C GLY A 140 16.58 -34.04 -27.15
N VAL A 141 16.59 -35.12 -26.37
CA VAL A 141 15.41 -35.56 -25.59
C VAL A 141 15.10 -34.62 -24.43
N THR A 142 16.08 -33.81 -23.99
CA THR A 142 15.91 -32.75 -22.99
C THR A 142 15.68 -31.36 -23.59
N GLY A 143 15.39 -31.30 -24.89
CA GLY A 143 15.18 -30.07 -25.65
C GLY A 143 16.42 -29.63 -26.43
N ASN A 144 16.46 -28.37 -26.84
CA ASN A 144 17.59 -27.84 -27.60
C ASN A 144 18.86 -27.86 -26.74
N VAL A 145 19.92 -28.46 -27.27
CA VAL A 145 21.24 -28.52 -26.64
C VAL A 145 22.10 -27.44 -27.30
N SER A 146 22.55 -26.49 -26.49
CA SER A 146 23.49 -25.44 -26.90
C SER A 146 24.28 -24.98 -25.69
N PHE A 147 25.49 -24.47 -25.93
CA PHE A 147 26.41 -24.03 -24.90
C PHE A 147 26.72 -22.54 -25.05
N ASP A 148 26.82 -21.84 -23.93
CA ASP A 148 27.23 -20.44 -23.86
C ASP A 148 28.05 -20.23 -22.59
N GLY A 149 29.24 -19.63 -22.71
CA GLY A 149 30.09 -19.37 -21.53
C GLY A 149 30.47 -20.62 -20.73
N ASN A 150 30.55 -21.80 -21.36
CA ASN A 150 30.73 -23.14 -20.77
C ASN A 150 29.50 -23.70 -20.03
N GLU A 151 28.36 -23.02 -20.06
CA GLU A 151 27.10 -23.47 -19.48
C GLU A 151 26.13 -23.94 -20.57
N ARG A 152 25.30 -24.92 -20.23
CA ARG A 152 24.21 -25.34 -21.13
C ARG A 152 23.03 -24.39 -20.96
N ARG A 153 22.51 -23.85 -22.07
CA ARG A 153 21.21 -23.17 -22.08
C ARG A 153 20.07 -24.19 -21.99
N GLY A 154 19.59 -24.43 -20.76
CA GLY A 154 18.54 -25.41 -20.45
C GLY A 154 17.15 -24.79 -20.28
N SER A 155 16.13 -25.63 -20.23
CA SER A 155 14.76 -25.19 -19.90
C SER A 155 14.50 -25.38 -18.40
N ILE A 156 13.77 -24.44 -17.81
CA ILE A 156 13.38 -24.45 -16.39
C ILE A 156 11.94 -24.93 -16.30
N LEU A 157 11.69 -25.87 -15.39
CA LEU A 157 10.39 -26.40 -15.06
C LEU A 157 9.82 -25.66 -13.86
N LEU A 158 8.60 -25.13 -14.00
CA LEU A 158 7.84 -24.53 -12.91
C LEU A 158 6.87 -25.54 -12.34
N LYS A 159 6.91 -25.72 -11.02
CA LYS A 159 6.03 -26.60 -10.27
C LYS A 159 5.26 -25.80 -9.23
N GLN A 160 4.04 -26.22 -8.92
CA GLN A 160 3.26 -25.70 -7.81
C GLN A 160 2.73 -26.82 -6.93
N PHE A 161 2.67 -26.59 -5.63
CA PHE A 161 1.98 -27.51 -4.72
C PHE A 161 0.49 -27.18 -4.69
N GLN A 162 -0.36 -28.09 -5.16
CA GLN A 162 -1.81 -27.96 -5.23
C GLN A 162 -2.47 -29.22 -4.68
N ASP A 163 -3.46 -29.10 -3.80
CA ASP A 163 -4.26 -30.22 -3.28
C ASP A 163 -3.42 -31.41 -2.75
N GLY A 164 -2.30 -31.14 -2.09
CA GLY A 164 -1.44 -32.17 -1.50
C GLY A 164 -0.43 -32.81 -2.46
N ARG A 165 -0.37 -32.36 -3.72
CA ARG A 165 0.55 -32.88 -4.74
C ARG A 165 1.33 -31.76 -5.43
N VAL A 166 2.52 -32.08 -5.93
CA VAL A 166 3.31 -31.16 -6.75
C VAL A 166 2.94 -31.37 -8.22
N VAL A 167 2.42 -30.33 -8.85
CA VAL A 167 2.00 -30.33 -10.26
C VAL A 167 2.88 -29.39 -11.07
N LYS A 168 3.07 -29.72 -12.34
CA LYS A 168 3.72 -28.83 -13.30
C LYS A 168 2.77 -27.71 -13.70
N ILE A 169 3.24 -26.46 -13.68
CA ILE A 169 2.45 -25.28 -14.02
C ILE A 169 3.00 -24.48 -15.22
N GLY A 170 4.17 -24.84 -15.72
CA GLY A 170 4.74 -24.19 -16.89
C GLY A 170 6.21 -24.53 -17.12
N GLU A 171 6.72 -24.04 -18.23
CA GLU A 171 8.12 -24.17 -18.64
C GLU A 171 8.67 -22.82 -19.08
N TYR A 172 9.95 -22.59 -18.81
CA TYR A 172 10.68 -21.45 -19.32
C TYR A 172 11.85 -21.93 -20.17
N HIS A 173 11.90 -21.51 -21.42
CA HIS A 173 12.95 -21.88 -22.37
C HIS A 173 13.98 -20.77 -22.47
N SER A 174 15.19 -21.00 -21.94
CA SER A 174 16.27 -19.98 -21.94
C SER A 174 16.82 -19.67 -23.34
N THR A 175 16.64 -20.55 -24.32
CA THR A 175 17.10 -20.35 -25.70
C THR A 175 16.24 -19.36 -26.47
N THR A 176 14.92 -19.36 -26.22
CA THR A 176 13.94 -18.48 -26.90
C THR A 176 13.46 -17.34 -26.01
N ASP A 177 13.80 -17.34 -24.72
CA ASP A 177 13.32 -16.41 -23.70
C ASP A 177 11.79 -16.39 -23.58
N VAL A 178 11.16 -17.58 -23.71
CA VAL A 178 9.71 -17.74 -23.64
C VAL A 178 9.32 -18.50 -22.38
N LEU A 179 8.45 -17.89 -21.58
CA LEU A 179 7.74 -18.52 -20.47
C LEU A 179 6.38 -19.00 -20.97
N ASP A 180 6.18 -20.32 -21.03
CA ASP A 180 4.91 -20.94 -21.38
C ASP A 180 4.22 -21.54 -20.15
N LEU A 181 3.19 -20.85 -19.68
CA LEU A 181 2.35 -21.29 -18.56
C LEU A 181 1.15 -22.15 -19.01
N ASN A 182 0.99 -22.38 -20.32
CA ASN A 182 -0.07 -23.26 -20.83
C ASN A 182 0.36 -24.73 -20.82
N VAL A 183 1.67 -24.98 -20.67
CA VAL A 183 2.24 -26.33 -20.60
C VAL A 183 2.21 -26.81 -19.15
N GLY A 184 1.02 -27.18 -18.67
CA GLY A 184 0.82 -27.68 -17.31
C GLY A 184 -0.60 -27.48 -16.79
N GLU A 185 -0.77 -27.70 -15.48
CA GLU A 185 -1.99 -27.33 -14.76
C GLU A 185 -2.03 -25.81 -14.50
N PRO A 186 -3.21 -25.18 -14.50
CA PRO A 186 -3.33 -23.75 -14.23
C PRO A 186 -2.83 -23.40 -12.84
N ILE A 187 -2.22 -22.22 -12.70
CA ILE A 187 -1.75 -21.72 -11.41
C ILE A 187 -2.96 -21.45 -10.51
N SER A 188 -2.98 -22.10 -9.34
CA SER A 188 -4.00 -21.89 -8.31
C SER A 188 -3.51 -20.86 -7.29
N TRP A 189 -4.25 -19.76 -7.14
CA TRP A 189 -3.93 -18.72 -6.17
C TRP A 189 -4.86 -18.82 -4.95
N ARG A 190 -4.29 -18.74 -3.75
CA ARG A 190 -5.06 -18.83 -2.51
C ARG A 190 -6.06 -17.68 -2.38
N GLY A 191 -7.35 -17.99 -2.49
CA GLY A 191 -8.45 -17.07 -2.15
C GLY A 191 -8.69 -15.93 -3.16
N GLY A 192 -8.33 -16.11 -4.43
CA GLY A 192 -8.62 -15.13 -5.48
C GLY A 192 -8.16 -15.57 -6.87
N SER A 193 -8.35 -14.68 -7.84
CA SER A 193 -8.01 -14.91 -9.25
C SER A 193 -6.57 -14.54 -9.63
N GLY A 194 -5.71 -14.21 -8.67
CA GLY A 194 -4.36 -13.70 -8.97
C GLY A 194 -3.39 -13.68 -7.78
N PRO A 195 -2.10 -13.38 -8.04
CA PRO A 195 -1.05 -13.37 -7.04
C PRO A 195 -1.27 -12.30 -5.95
N PRO A 196 -0.67 -12.47 -4.76
CA PRO A 196 -0.62 -11.42 -3.77
C PRO A 196 0.15 -10.19 -4.29
N VAL A 197 -0.28 -9.01 -3.84
CA VAL A 197 0.42 -7.74 -4.08
C VAL A 197 1.61 -7.63 -3.14
N ASP A 198 2.67 -6.95 -3.58
CA ASP A 198 3.91 -6.72 -2.86
C ASP A 198 3.75 -5.76 -1.65
N GLU A 199 2.90 -4.73 -1.77
CA GLU A 199 2.60 -3.79 -0.69
C GLU A 199 1.10 -3.71 -0.36
N ILE A 200 0.82 -3.31 0.88
CA ILE A 200 -0.50 -2.87 1.30
C ILE A 200 -0.88 -1.52 0.65
N ILE A 201 -2.06 -1.46 0.06
CA ILE A 201 -2.61 -0.20 -0.48
C ILE A 201 -3.14 0.64 0.68
N LYS A 202 -2.52 1.80 0.93
CA LYS A 202 -2.95 2.75 1.96
C LYS A 202 -4.00 3.71 1.40
N ILE A 203 -5.23 3.62 1.91
CA ILE A 203 -6.32 4.52 1.52
C ILE A 203 -6.51 5.57 2.62
N THR A 204 -6.29 6.84 2.29
CA THR A 204 -6.51 7.95 3.20
C THR A 204 -8.00 8.31 3.25
N VAL A 205 -8.63 8.12 4.41
CA VAL A 205 -10.03 8.47 4.63
C VAL A 205 -10.13 9.68 5.55
N ALA A 206 -10.91 10.68 5.15
CA ALA A 206 -11.16 11.86 5.98
C ALA A 206 -11.97 11.46 7.23
N SER A 207 -11.41 11.73 8.42
CA SER A 207 -12.17 11.62 9.67
C SER A 207 -13.05 12.85 9.83
N ARG A 208 -14.35 12.66 10.02
CA ARG A 208 -15.35 13.74 10.07
C ARG A 208 -16.24 13.60 11.29
N ILE A 209 -16.84 14.72 11.71
CA ILE A 209 -17.88 14.71 12.75
C ILE A 209 -19.12 14.01 12.20
N SER A 210 -19.77 13.19 13.03
CA SER A 210 -21.05 12.57 12.67
C SER A 210 -22.09 13.62 12.30
N LEU A 211 -22.71 13.45 11.14
CA LEU A 211 -23.75 14.37 10.65
C LEU A 211 -24.91 14.49 11.64
N THR A 212 -25.25 13.40 12.33
CA THR A 212 -26.32 13.37 13.33
C THR A 212 -26.02 14.33 14.50
N LEU A 213 -24.79 14.31 15.02
CA LEU A 213 -24.39 15.21 16.11
C LEU A 213 -24.42 16.68 15.66
N PHE A 214 -23.95 16.96 14.44
CA PHE A 214 -23.98 18.30 13.88
C PHE A 214 -25.41 18.85 13.76
N ILE A 215 -26.34 18.04 13.23
CA ILE A 215 -27.75 18.44 13.08
C ILE A 215 -28.38 18.74 14.45
N VAL A 216 -28.23 17.84 15.42
CA VAL A 216 -28.83 17.99 16.76
C VAL A 216 -28.35 19.27 17.43
N ILE A 217 -27.03 19.51 17.47
CA ILE A 217 -26.46 20.70 18.10
C ILE A 217 -26.88 21.98 17.36
N SER A 218 -26.95 21.94 16.02
CA SER A 218 -27.37 23.09 15.21
C SER A 218 -28.84 23.46 15.48
N VAL A 219 -29.72 22.48 15.64
CA VAL A 219 -31.13 22.73 15.98
C VAL A 219 -31.25 23.43 17.35
N PHE A 220 -30.52 22.98 18.36
CA PHE A 220 -30.48 23.67 19.67
C PHE A 220 -29.95 25.10 19.56
N ALA A 221 -28.91 25.34 18.76
CA ALA A 221 -28.38 26.68 18.53
C ALA A 221 -29.40 27.61 17.85
N VAL A 222 -30.12 27.12 16.83
CA VAL A 222 -31.17 27.88 16.13
C VAL A 222 -32.34 28.21 17.06
N MET A 223 -32.79 27.26 17.88
CA MET A 223 -33.81 27.53 18.91
C MET A 223 -33.36 28.62 19.88
N GLY A 224 -32.09 28.59 20.31
CA GLY A 224 -31.48 29.63 21.14
C GLY A 224 -31.49 31.02 20.49
N ILE A 225 -31.18 31.10 19.20
CA ILE A 225 -31.22 32.36 18.42
C ILE A 225 -32.65 32.91 18.35
N ILE A 226 -33.64 32.05 18.04
CA ILE A 226 -35.06 32.47 17.97
C ILE A 226 -35.51 33.03 19.33
N LEU A 227 -35.21 32.33 20.42
CA LEU A 227 -35.53 32.77 21.77
C LEU A 227 -34.86 34.12 22.12
N ALA A 228 -33.59 34.28 21.75
CA ALA A 228 -32.85 35.52 21.94
C ALA A 228 -33.49 36.70 21.17
N LEU A 229 -33.95 36.49 19.93
CA LEU A 229 -34.64 37.50 19.13
C LEU A 229 -35.99 37.90 19.74
N VAL A 230 -36.74 36.94 20.30
CA VAL A 230 -37.97 37.22 21.04
C VAL A 230 -37.68 38.08 22.27
N PHE A 231 -36.66 37.73 23.06
CA PHE A 231 -36.26 38.52 24.23
C PHE A 231 -35.74 39.90 23.86
N LEU A 232 -34.99 40.04 22.76
CA LEU A 232 -34.55 41.34 22.25
C LEU A 232 -35.75 42.22 21.88
N SER A 233 -36.72 41.65 21.15
CA SER A 233 -37.93 42.33 20.73
C SER A 233 -38.77 42.79 21.93
N MET A 234 -38.93 41.92 22.93
CA MET A 234 -39.60 42.26 24.20
C MET A 234 -38.86 43.37 24.95
N ASN A 235 -37.53 43.30 25.05
CA ASN A 235 -36.73 44.30 25.76
C ASN A 235 -36.90 45.69 25.14
N ILE A 236 -36.87 45.77 23.80
CA ILE A 236 -37.05 47.01 23.05
C ILE A 236 -38.48 47.54 23.20
N LYS A 237 -39.50 46.69 23.03
CA LYS A 237 -40.92 47.09 23.10
C LYS A 237 -41.31 47.62 24.48
N TYR A 238 -40.91 46.92 25.54
CA TYR A 238 -41.28 47.27 26.91
C TYR A 238 -40.24 48.14 27.64
N ARG A 239 -39.28 48.74 26.92
CA ARG A 239 -38.19 49.57 27.50
C ARG A 239 -38.64 50.71 28.42
N LYS A 240 -39.87 51.22 28.26
CA LYS A 240 -40.41 52.32 29.06
C LYS A 240 -41.01 51.85 30.39
N GLN A 241 -41.27 50.56 30.56
CA GLN A 241 -41.80 49.99 31.81
C GLN A 241 -40.77 50.11 32.94
N ARG A 242 -41.24 50.40 34.16
CA ARG A 242 -40.39 50.73 35.32
C ARG A 242 -39.34 49.66 35.62
N TYR A 243 -39.73 48.38 35.62
CA TYR A 243 -38.83 47.26 35.91
C TYR A 243 -37.71 47.09 34.87
N ILE A 244 -38.06 47.13 33.58
CA ILE A 244 -37.09 47.00 32.49
C ILE A 244 -36.18 48.23 32.41
N LYS A 245 -36.70 49.41 32.71
CA LYS A 245 -35.91 50.64 32.78
C LYS A 245 -34.85 50.58 33.88
N MET A 246 -35.16 49.98 35.04
CA MET A 246 -34.20 49.80 36.13
C MET A 246 -33.09 48.80 35.79
N SER A 247 -33.34 47.80 34.93
CA SER A 247 -32.38 46.75 34.61
C SER A 247 -31.34 47.12 33.55
N SER A 248 -31.24 48.40 33.14
CA SER A 248 -30.35 48.91 32.08
C SER A 248 -30.61 48.27 30.70
N PRO A 249 -31.72 48.62 30.02
CA PRO A 249 -32.21 47.90 28.83
C PRO A 249 -31.19 47.90 27.68
N TYR A 250 -30.46 49.00 27.50
CA TYR A 250 -29.43 49.13 26.47
C TYR A 250 -28.25 48.15 26.62
N LEU A 251 -27.82 47.86 27.85
CA LEU A 251 -26.78 46.84 28.11
C LEU A 251 -27.35 45.43 27.96
N ASN A 252 -28.60 45.20 28.35
CA ASN A 252 -29.24 43.90 28.13
C ASN A 252 -29.39 43.60 26.63
N ASN A 253 -29.64 44.60 25.78
CA ASN A 253 -29.65 44.43 24.33
C ASN A 253 -28.27 44.00 23.80
N LEU A 254 -27.17 44.57 24.29
CA LEU A 254 -25.82 44.14 23.92
C LEU A 254 -25.51 42.71 24.37
N ILE A 255 -25.95 42.32 25.58
CA ILE A 255 -25.80 40.94 26.08
C ILE A 255 -26.51 39.97 25.12
N ILE A 256 -27.75 40.28 24.74
CA ILE A 256 -28.54 39.41 23.85
C ILE A 256 -27.88 39.32 22.46
N ILE A 257 -27.37 40.42 21.91
CA ILE A 257 -26.61 40.42 20.65
C ILE A 257 -25.36 39.53 20.77
N GLY A 258 -24.62 39.62 21.89
CA GLY A 258 -23.49 38.74 22.18
C GLY A 258 -23.88 37.26 22.18
N CYS A 259 -25.00 36.92 22.84
CA CYS A 259 -25.53 35.55 22.84
C CYS A 259 -25.88 35.04 21.43
N ILE A 260 -26.51 35.88 20.59
CA ILE A 260 -26.84 35.51 19.19
C ILE A 260 -25.56 35.18 18.40
N LEU A 261 -24.50 35.98 18.56
CA LEU A 261 -23.21 35.72 17.93
C LEU A 261 -22.60 34.40 18.43
N THR A 262 -22.62 34.14 19.74
CA THR A 262 -22.11 32.87 20.27
C THR A 262 -22.88 31.65 19.76
N TYR A 263 -24.21 31.69 19.66
CA TYR A 263 -24.97 30.61 19.04
C TYR A 263 -24.63 30.42 17.56
N THR A 264 -24.38 31.52 16.83
CA THR A 264 -23.95 31.46 15.43
C THR A 264 -22.57 30.79 15.30
N SER A 265 -21.63 31.04 16.22
CA SER A 265 -20.31 30.36 16.20
C SER A 265 -20.39 28.84 16.36
N VAL A 266 -21.36 28.32 17.12
CA VAL A 266 -21.56 26.87 17.29
C VAL A 266 -21.88 26.21 15.94
N ILE A 267 -22.70 26.87 15.12
CA ILE A 267 -23.03 26.38 13.77
C ILE A 267 -21.79 26.44 12.88
N LEU A 268 -21.02 27.54 12.91
CA LEU A 268 -19.81 27.69 12.12
C LEU A 268 -18.73 26.66 12.48
N LEU A 269 -18.59 26.31 13.75
CA LEU A 269 -17.65 25.30 14.27
C LEU A 269 -17.91 23.91 13.70
N GLY A 270 -19.18 23.55 13.47
CA GLY A 270 -19.57 22.24 12.95
C GLY A 270 -19.51 22.11 11.42
N LEU A 271 -19.26 23.20 10.68
CA LEU A 271 -19.14 23.14 9.22
C LEU A 271 -17.85 22.41 8.81
N ASP A 272 -17.99 21.29 8.12
CA ASP A 272 -16.86 20.49 7.67
C ASP A 272 -16.69 20.56 6.14
N SER A 273 -15.59 20.02 5.60
CA SER A 273 -15.28 19.93 4.17
C SER A 273 -16.28 19.10 3.35
N ARG A 274 -17.29 18.52 4.00
CA ARG A 274 -18.44 17.87 3.33
C ARG A 274 -19.44 18.89 2.79
N LEU A 275 -19.63 20.00 3.50
CA LEU A 275 -20.62 21.04 3.19
C LEU A 275 -19.99 22.24 2.50
N LEU A 276 -18.68 22.41 2.66
CA LEU A 276 -17.93 23.54 2.14
C LEU A 276 -16.81 23.07 1.21
N SER A 277 -16.57 23.85 0.16
CA SER A 277 -15.39 23.69 -0.69
C SER A 277 -14.11 23.94 0.11
N GLU A 278 -13.06 23.20 -0.23
CA GLU A 278 -11.76 23.25 0.44
C GLU A 278 -11.12 24.64 0.40
N ALA A 279 -11.36 25.39 -0.69
CA ALA A 279 -10.87 26.77 -0.85
C ALA A 279 -11.52 27.76 0.14
N ASN A 280 -12.74 27.47 0.60
CA ASN A 280 -13.47 28.36 1.50
C ASN A 280 -13.22 28.07 2.99
N PHE A 281 -12.54 26.95 3.29
CA PHE A 281 -12.30 26.49 4.65
C PHE A 281 -11.49 27.50 5.51
N PRO A 282 -10.42 28.14 5.01
CA PRO A 282 -9.68 29.15 5.76
C PRO A 282 -10.53 30.33 6.22
N TYR A 283 -11.41 30.84 5.34
CA TYR A 283 -12.28 31.98 5.64
C TYR A 283 -13.33 31.64 6.71
N ILE A 284 -13.89 30.43 6.65
CA ILE A 284 -14.82 29.95 7.68
C ILE A 284 -14.10 29.73 9.01
N CYS A 285 -12.84 29.26 8.98
CA CYS A 285 -12.02 29.14 10.19
C CYS A 285 -11.79 30.49 10.87
N ALA A 286 -11.43 31.52 10.08
CA ALA A 286 -11.34 32.89 10.58
C ALA A 286 -12.69 33.36 11.16
N ALA A 287 -13.79 33.18 10.42
CA ALA A 287 -15.12 33.58 10.87
C ALA A 287 -15.53 32.95 12.21
N ARG A 288 -15.12 31.70 12.49
CA ARG A 288 -15.36 31.05 13.80
C ARG A 288 -14.73 31.84 14.95
N ALA A 289 -13.44 32.16 14.83
CA ALA A 289 -12.71 32.89 15.86
C ALA A 289 -13.29 34.29 16.07
N TRP A 290 -13.57 35.00 14.98
CA TRP A 290 -14.13 36.35 15.00
C TRP A 290 -15.50 36.43 15.67
N VAL A 291 -16.43 35.55 15.28
CA VAL A 291 -17.80 35.54 15.82
C VAL A 291 -17.81 35.11 17.29
N LEU A 292 -17.01 34.10 17.66
CA LEU A 292 -16.94 33.61 19.05
C LEU A 292 -16.38 34.66 20.00
N MET A 293 -15.23 35.26 19.66
CA MET A 293 -14.58 36.28 20.49
C MET A 293 -15.44 37.53 20.64
N SER A 294 -15.97 38.05 19.51
CA SER A 294 -16.84 39.23 19.54
C SER A 294 -18.12 38.99 20.36
N GLY A 295 -18.73 37.81 20.21
CA GLY A 295 -19.92 37.42 20.96
C GLY A 295 -19.66 37.31 22.46
N PHE A 296 -18.56 36.66 22.85
CA PHE A 296 -18.15 36.51 24.24
C PHE A 296 -17.91 37.87 24.90
N THR A 297 -17.13 38.75 24.27
CA THR A 297 -16.76 40.06 24.83
C THR A 297 -17.94 41.02 24.91
N LEU A 298 -18.85 41.00 23.93
CA LEU A 298 -20.10 41.77 24.02
C LEU A 298 -20.98 41.31 25.18
N ALA A 299 -21.11 40.00 25.41
CA ALA A 299 -21.91 39.45 26.50
C ALA A 299 -21.29 39.71 27.88
N PHE A 300 -20.04 39.28 28.08
CA PHE A 300 -19.34 39.41 29.36
C PHE A 300 -18.98 40.87 29.68
N GLY A 301 -18.53 41.66 28.70
CA GLY A 301 -18.21 43.07 28.89
C GLY A 301 -19.44 43.90 29.30
N SER A 302 -20.61 43.59 28.73
CA SER A 302 -21.87 44.23 29.09
C SER A 302 -22.37 43.81 30.48
N MET A 303 -22.18 42.54 30.85
CA MET A 303 -22.48 42.05 32.20
C MET A 303 -21.58 42.72 33.25
N PHE A 304 -20.28 42.81 32.98
CA PHE A 304 -19.31 43.49 33.83
C PHE A 304 -19.62 44.99 33.97
N SER A 305 -19.97 45.67 32.87
CA SER A 305 -20.36 47.08 32.93
C SER A 305 -21.62 47.31 33.77
N LYS A 306 -22.55 46.35 33.75
CA LYS A 306 -23.77 46.37 34.57
C LYS A 306 -23.48 46.15 36.05
N THR A 307 -22.63 45.20 36.41
CA THR A 307 -22.23 44.97 37.82
C THR A 307 -21.39 46.14 38.35
N TRP A 308 -20.49 46.69 37.54
CA TRP A 308 -19.72 47.88 37.87
C TRP A 308 -20.61 49.09 38.13
N ARG A 309 -21.67 49.30 37.33
CA ARG A 309 -22.66 50.37 37.58
C ARG A 309 -23.28 50.26 38.97
N VAL A 310 -23.67 49.06 39.38
CA VAL A 310 -24.27 48.80 40.69
C VAL A 310 -23.27 49.11 41.80
N HIS A 311 -22.06 48.56 41.72
CA HIS A 311 -20.99 48.86 42.67
C HIS A 311 -20.70 50.36 42.76
N ALA A 312 -20.54 51.05 41.63
CA ALA A 312 -20.24 52.48 41.59
C ALA A 312 -21.35 53.38 42.17
N ILE A 313 -22.59 52.89 42.23
CA ILE A 313 -23.72 53.58 42.87
C ILE A 313 -23.67 53.35 44.39
N PHE A 314 -23.47 52.10 44.84
CA PHE A 314 -23.50 51.76 46.27
C PHE A 314 -22.25 52.21 47.05
N THR A 315 -21.08 52.23 46.43
CA THR A 315 -19.82 52.64 47.08
C THR A 315 -19.66 54.17 47.14
N ASN A 316 -20.67 54.95 46.71
CA ASN A 316 -20.64 56.42 46.74
C ASN A 316 -21.06 56.97 48.13
N ILE A 317 -20.08 57.06 49.03
CA ILE A 317 -20.22 57.47 50.45
C ILE A 317 -20.85 58.87 50.62
N LYS A 318 -20.73 59.77 49.63
CA LYS A 318 -21.22 61.16 49.74
C LYS A 318 -22.73 61.34 49.50
N LEU A 319 -23.51 60.29 49.26
CA LEU A 319 -24.98 60.30 49.00
C LEU A 319 -25.46 61.31 47.92
N ASN A 320 -24.55 61.96 47.20
CA ASN A 320 -24.87 62.83 46.07
C ASN A 320 -25.41 61.98 44.92
N LYS A 321 -26.53 62.40 44.32
CA LYS A 321 -27.20 61.72 43.20
C LYS A 321 -26.26 61.63 41.98
N LYS A 322 -25.46 60.56 41.90
CA LYS A 322 -24.53 60.30 40.80
C LYS A 322 -25.28 59.62 39.65
N VAL A 323 -25.73 60.41 38.69
CA VAL A 323 -26.34 59.89 37.46
C VAL A 323 -25.23 59.48 36.49
N ILE A 324 -24.88 58.20 36.46
CA ILE A 324 -23.96 57.65 35.46
C ILE A 324 -24.72 57.53 34.14
N LYS A 325 -24.28 58.28 33.12
CA LYS A 325 -24.87 58.24 31.77
C LYS A 325 -24.45 56.96 31.05
N ASP A 326 -25.35 56.38 30.25
CA ASP A 326 -25.15 55.10 29.59
C ASP A 326 -23.96 55.10 28.60
N TYR A 327 -23.61 56.25 28.01
CA TYR A 327 -22.46 56.37 27.09
C TYR A 327 -21.13 55.96 27.75
N LYS A 328 -20.94 56.20 29.06
CA LYS A 328 -19.71 55.80 29.77
C LYS A 328 -19.59 54.29 29.87
N LEU A 329 -20.72 53.58 30.01
CA LEU A 329 -20.74 52.13 30.10
C LEU A 329 -20.51 51.51 28.72
N PHE A 330 -21.12 52.08 27.68
CA PHE A 330 -20.83 51.71 26.29
C PHE A 330 -19.36 51.93 25.93
N MET A 331 -18.72 52.98 26.44
CA MET A 331 -17.30 53.23 26.22
C MET A 331 -16.43 52.13 26.81
N VAL A 332 -16.74 51.63 28.01
CA VAL A 332 -16.01 50.51 28.64
C VAL A 332 -16.12 49.24 27.78
N VAL A 333 -17.34 48.88 27.35
CA VAL A 333 -17.55 47.72 26.46
C VAL A 333 -16.85 47.92 25.11
N GLY A 334 -16.93 49.14 24.55
CA GLY A 334 -16.29 49.47 23.28
C GLY A 334 -14.76 49.36 23.33
N ILE A 335 -14.13 49.74 24.45
CA ILE A 335 -12.69 49.55 24.66
C ILE A 335 -12.34 48.05 24.68
N LEU A 336 -13.12 47.22 25.37
CA LEU A 336 -12.89 45.77 25.41
C LEU A 336 -13.02 45.13 24.01
N VAL A 337 -14.06 45.50 23.26
CA VAL A 337 -14.25 45.03 21.88
C VAL A 337 -13.13 45.52 20.98
N PHE A 338 -12.67 46.76 21.14
CA PHE A 338 -11.56 47.30 20.34
C PHE A 338 -10.25 46.52 20.57
N ILE A 339 -9.95 46.15 21.82
CA ILE A 339 -8.78 45.31 22.14
C ILE A 339 -8.87 43.96 21.42
N ASP A 340 -10.03 43.32 21.42
CA ASP A 340 -10.22 42.05 20.73
C ASP A 340 -10.08 42.18 19.21
N VAL A 341 -10.71 43.20 18.61
CA VAL A 341 -10.60 43.46 17.17
C VAL A 341 -9.14 43.73 16.78
N ALA A 342 -8.40 44.52 17.56
CA ALA A 342 -6.98 44.79 17.32
C ALA A 342 -6.13 43.50 17.43
N THR A 343 -6.43 42.65 18.41
CA THR A 343 -5.74 41.37 18.59
C THR A 343 -6.01 40.41 17.43
N LEU A 344 -7.28 40.25 17.03
CA LEU A 344 -7.69 39.35 15.94
C LEU A 344 -7.21 39.83 14.57
N THR A 345 -7.26 41.14 14.30
CA THR A 345 -6.69 41.71 13.06
C THR A 345 -5.19 41.49 13.00
N THR A 346 -4.46 41.74 14.09
CA THR A 346 -3.02 41.49 14.14
C THR A 346 -2.71 40.02 13.90
N TRP A 347 -3.44 39.10 14.55
CA TRP A 347 -3.27 37.67 14.33
C TRP A 347 -3.52 37.28 12.87
N GLN A 348 -4.63 37.74 12.28
CA GLN A 348 -4.99 37.44 10.89
C GLN A 348 -3.97 37.99 9.87
N ILE A 349 -3.30 39.10 10.17
CA ILE A 349 -2.28 39.71 9.30
C ILE A 349 -0.93 38.99 9.45
N VAL A 350 -0.53 38.65 10.68
CA VAL A 350 0.77 38.03 10.97
C VAL A 350 0.77 36.54 10.60
N ASP A 351 -0.30 35.81 10.93
CA ASP A 351 -0.42 34.37 10.72
C ASP A 351 -1.87 33.99 10.36
N PRO A 352 -2.27 34.13 9.07
CA PRO A 352 -3.62 33.81 8.64
C PRO A 352 -3.90 32.32 8.75
N PHE A 353 -5.15 31.96 9.09
CA PHE A 353 -5.58 30.57 9.09
C PHE A 353 -5.34 29.89 7.74
N TYR A 354 -4.70 28.72 7.78
CA TYR A 354 -4.55 27.83 6.64
C TYR A 354 -5.08 26.42 6.98
N ARG A 355 -5.38 25.63 5.94
CA ARG A 355 -5.84 24.25 6.13
C ARG A 355 -4.61 23.33 6.18
N GLY A 356 -4.37 22.72 7.33
CA GLY A 356 -3.41 21.63 7.48
C GLY A 356 -4.12 20.27 7.50
N THR A 357 -3.52 19.26 6.87
CA THR A 357 -3.94 17.86 7.00
C THR A 357 -2.87 17.11 7.77
N HIS A 358 -3.28 16.41 8.83
CA HIS A 358 -2.41 15.56 9.63
C HIS A 358 -2.92 14.12 9.56
N GLN A 359 -1.99 13.17 9.40
CA GLN A 359 -2.32 11.76 9.49
C GLN A 359 -2.58 11.43 10.97
N GLY A 360 -3.82 11.08 11.28
CA GLY A 360 -4.17 10.55 12.60
C GLY A 360 -3.66 9.12 12.78
N ILE A 361 -3.60 8.66 14.03
CA ILE A 361 -3.33 7.25 14.34
C ILE A 361 -4.42 6.40 13.65
N PRO A 362 -4.06 5.31 12.95
CA PRO A 362 -5.06 4.40 12.40
C PRO A 362 -5.97 3.92 13.53
N LYS A 363 -7.28 4.08 13.35
CA LYS A 363 -8.29 3.60 14.29
C LYS A 363 -8.41 2.09 14.25
#